data_AF-A0A164JFQ4-F1
#
_entry.id   AF-A0A164JFQ4-F1
#
_cell.length_a   1.000
_cell.length_b   1.000
_cell.length_c   1.000
_cell.angle_alpha   90.00
_cell.angle_beta   90.00
_cell.angle_gamma   90.00
#
_symmetry.space_group_name_H-M   'P 1'
#
loop_
_entity.id
_entity.type
_entity.pdbx_description
1 polymer ?
#
loop_
_entity_poly.entity_id
_entity_poly.type
_entity_poly.pdbx_seq_one_letter_code
_entity_poly.pdbx_strand_id
1 'polypeptide(L)'
;MAPLVVLVAVTGLTRLAGWLHLADWLDSWPHAARLGLAAMFTLTATAHFAPPLRNQLIAMVPPRLPSPAALVTLTGILEFAGAAGLLIPPTAPTAATCLALLLLTMFPANIHAARAQTGMHHTTLPLRTLEQTLYLALCILTAL
;
A
#
# COMPACT_ATOMS: atom_id res chain seq x y z
N MET A 1 6.12 -7.42 4.72
CA MET A 1 6.08 -8.70 3.98
C MET A 1 4.76 -8.99 3.27
N ALA A 2 3.62 -9.21 3.94
CA ALA A 2 2.38 -9.58 3.23
C ALA A 2 1.97 -8.62 2.08
N PRO A 3 2.04 -7.28 2.24
CA PRO A 3 1.76 -6.35 1.13
C PRO A 3 2.74 -6.51 -0.03
N LEU A 4 4.04 -6.64 0.26
CA LEU A 4 5.09 -6.85 -0.76
C LEU A 4 4.84 -8.13 -1.57
N VAL A 5 4.48 -9.22 -0.87
CA VAL A 5 4.17 -10.50 -1.52
C VAL A 5 2.98 -10.35 -2.45
N VAL A 6 1.90 -9.69 -2.02
CA VAL A 6 0.72 -9.46 -2.89
C VAL A 6 1.08 -8.59 -4.09
N LEU A 7 1.82 -7.49 -3.88
CA LEU A 7 2.28 -6.64 -4.97
C LEU A 7 3.05 -7.43 -6.02
N VAL A 8 4.06 -8.20 -5.60
CA VAL A 8 4.92 -8.97 -6.51
C VAL A 8 4.13 -10.10 -7.18
N ALA A 9 3.33 -10.85 -6.41
CA ALA A 9 2.55 -11.97 -6.94
C ALA A 9 1.51 -11.51 -7.96
N VAL A 10 0.72 -10.48 -7.66
CA VAL A 10 -0.32 -9.97 -8.58
C VAL A 10 0.32 -9.33 -9.81
N THR A 11 1.41 -8.57 -9.65
CA THR A 11 2.15 -8.01 -10.80
C THR A 11 2.70 -9.14 -11.69
N GLY A 12 3.31 -10.17 -11.09
CA GLY A 12 3.87 -11.30 -11.83
C GLY A 12 2.80 -12.12 -12.54
N LEU A 13 1.68 -12.43 -11.89
CA LEU A 13 0.56 -13.18 -12.47
C LEU A 13 -0.11 -12.41 -13.61
N THR A 14 -0.35 -11.11 -13.44
CA THR A 14 -0.92 -10.26 -14.50
C THR A 14 0.04 -10.13 -15.68
N ARG A 15 1.35 -9.97 -15.43
CA ARG A 15 2.38 -9.96 -16.46
C ARG A 15 2.46 -11.28 -17.23
N LEU A 16 2.36 -12.41 -16.53
CA LEU A 16 2.34 -13.75 -17.11
C LEU A 16 1.09 -13.96 -17.97
N ALA A 17 -0.08 -13.53 -17.51
CA ALA A 17 -1.32 -13.60 -18.28
C ALA A 17 -1.25 -12.79 -19.59
N GLY A 18 -0.63 -11.60 -19.55
CA GLY A 18 -0.35 -10.81 -20.75
C GLY A 18 0.61 -11.53 -21.71
N TRP A 19 1.69 -12.11 -21.19
CA TRP A 19 2.67 -12.87 -21.99
C TRP A 19 2.06 -14.14 -22.63
N LEU A 20 1.08 -14.76 -21.97
CA LEU A 20 0.33 -15.90 -22.49
C LEU A 20 -0.82 -15.51 -23.44
N HIS A 21 -0.94 -14.22 -23.81
CA HIS A 21 -2.01 -13.70 -24.67
C HIS A 21 -3.42 -13.99 -24.14
N LEU A 22 -3.59 -14.12 -22.82
CA LEU A 22 -4.91 -14.27 -22.20
C LEU A 22 -5.68 -12.94 -22.17
N ALA A 23 -4.94 -11.82 -22.13
CA ALA A 23 -5.47 -10.47 -22.31
C ALA A 23 -4.32 -9.53 -22.73
N ASP A 24 -4.30 -9.11 -23.99
CA ASP A 24 -3.16 -8.39 -24.58
C ASP A 24 -2.86 -7.05 -23.89
N TRP A 25 -3.87 -6.38 -23.31
CA TRP A 25 -3.67 -5.13 -22.57
C TRP A 25 -2.86 -5.31 -21.28
N LEU A 26 -2.71 -6.55 -20.78
CA LEU A 26 -1.85 -6.89 -19.65
C LEU A 26 -0.39 -7.13 -20.04
N ASP A 27 -0.04 -7.17 -21.33
CA ASP A 27 1.34 -7.31 -21.81
C ASP A 27 2.12 -5.99 -21.69
N SER A 28 2.02 -5.36 -20.52
CA SER A 28 2.77 -4.15 -20.20
C SER A 28 3.05 -4.06 -18.70
N TRP A 29 4.31 -3.75 -18.38
CA TRP A 29 4.76 -3.62 -17.00
C TRP A 29 3.98 -2.55 -16.21
N PRO A 30 3.65 -1.37 -16.76
CA PRO A 30 2.89 -0.36 -16.03
C PRO A 30 1.48 -0.83 -15.64
N HIS A 31 0.76 -1.50 -16.55
CA HIS A 31 -0.59 -1.99 -16.24
C HIS A 31 -0.56 -3.12 -15.22
N ALA A 32 0.40 -4.06 -15.34
CA ALA A 32 0.59 -5.14 -14.37
C ALA A 32 0.95 -4.60 -12.96
N ALA A 33 1.89 -3.65 -12.89
CA ALA A 33 2.29 -3.03 -11.62
C ALA A 33 1.15 -2.23 -10.97
N ARG A 34 0.33 -1.54 -11.76
CA ARG A 34 -0.86 -0.82 -11.29
C ARG A 34 -1.89 -1.76 -10.65
N LEU A 35 -2.11 -2.94 -11.25
CA LEU A 35 -2.98 -3.97 -10.66
C LEU A 35 -2.38 -4.55 -9.39
N GLY A 36 -1.06 -4.75 -9.37
CA GLY A 36 -0.33 -5.15 -8.16
C GLY A 36 -0.48 -4.14 -7.02
N LEU A 37 -0.33 -2.85 -7.31
CA LEU A 37 -0.54 -1.76 -6.34
C LEU A 37 -1.98 -1.73 -5.84
N ALA A 38 -2.97 -1.83 -6.73
CA ALA A 38 -4.38 -1.84 -6.35
C ALA A 38 -4.69 -3.02 -5.42
N ALA A 39 -4.19 -4.23 -5.73
CA ALA A 39 -4.38 -5.40 -4.87
C ALA A 39 -3.66 -5.25 -3.52
N MET A 40 -2.43 -4.74 -3.52
CA MET A 40 -1.67 -4.46 -2.31
C MET A 40 -2.41 -3.47 -1.39
N PHE A 41 -2.83 -2.32 -1.91
CA PHE A 41 -3.55 -1.31 -1.13
C PHE A 41 -4.92 -1.79 -0.66
N THR A 42 -5.59 -2.62 -1.46
CA THR A 42 -6.83 -3.27 -1.01
C THR A 42 -6.57 -4.18 0.19
N LEU A 43 -5.49 -4.97 0.16
CA LEU A 43 -5.09 -5.80 1.29
C LEU A 43 -4.75 -4.95 2.52
N THR A 44 -3.91 -3.91 2.39
CA THR A 44 -3.53 -3.06 3.53
C THR A 44 -4.74 -2.33 4.12
N ALA A 45 -5.67 -1.89 3.27
CA ALA A 45 -6.88 -1.22 3.71
C ALA A 45 -7.73 -2.13 4.60
N THR A 46 -7.84 -3.43 4.28
CA THR A 46 -8.60 -4.39 5.11
C THR A 46 -8.09 -4.47 6.55
N ALA A 47 -6.77 -4.35 6.76
CA ALA A 47 -6.15 -4.42 8.09
C ALA A 47 -6.60 -3.27 9.01
N HIS A 48 -7.04 -2.13 8.47
CA HIS A 48 -7.53 -0.99 9.23
C HIS A 48 -8.89 -1.23 9.89
N PHE A 49 -9.62 -2.26 9.46
CA PHE A 49 -10.98 -2.55 9.92
C PHE A 49 -11.10 -3.87 10.67
N ALA A 50 -10.20 -4.84 10.43
CA ALA A 50 -10.27 -6.17 11.00
C ALA A 50 -9.33 -6.38 12.21
N PRO A 51 -9.84 -6.75 13.40
CA PRO A 51 -9.00 -7.26 14.49
C PRO A 51 -8.37 -8.62 14.13
N PRO A 52 -7.16 -8.94 14.65
CA PRO A 52 -6.36 -8.16 15.60
C PRO A 52 -5.51 -7.05 14.96
N LEU A 53 -5.37 -7.04 13.63
CA LEU A 53 -4.50 -6.13 12.88
C LEU A 53 -4.82 -4.65 13.13
N ARG A 54 -6.12 -4.32 13.19
CA ARG A 54 -6.56 -2.95 13.50
C ARG A 54 -6.00 -2.44 14.82
N ASN A 55 -6.03 -3.25 15.87
CA ASN A 55 -5.54 -2.84 17.19
C ASN A 55 -4.04 -2.60 17.18
N GLN A 56 -3.31 -3.38 16.37
CA GLN A 56 -1.88 -3.21 16.19
C GLN A 56 -1.57 -1.93 15.40
N LEU A 57 -2.32 -1.60 14.35
CA LEU A 57 -2.17 -0.33 13.62
C LEU A 57 -2.40 0.88 14.53
N ILE A 58 -3.42 0.83 15.40
CA ILE A 58 -3.70 1.88 16.38
C ILE A 58 -2.51 2.07 17.34
N ALA A 59 -1.91 0.97 17.80
CA ALA A 59 -0.74 1.01 18.68
C ALA A 59 0.52 1.58 17.99
N MET A 60 0.57 1.62 16.66
CA MET A 60 1.68 2.23 15.90
C MET A 60 1.58 3.76 15.81
N VAL A 61 0.40 4.34 16.07
CA VAL A 61 0.20 5.79 15.94
C VAL A 61 0.97 6.52 17.05
N PRO A 62 1.84 7.49 16.71
CA PRO A 62 2.58 8.26 17.71
C PRO A 62 1.64 8.96 18.72
N PRO A 63 1.96 8.97 20.02
CA PRO A 63 1.07 9.49 21.08
C PRO A 63 0.80 10.99 21.00
N ARG A 64 1.56 11.73 20.18
CA ARG A 64 1.35 13.17 19.92
C ARG A 64 0.16 13.44 19.00
N LEU A 65 -0.33 12.44 18.27
CA LEU A 65 -1.45 12.58 17.35
C LEU A 65 -2.77 12.30 18.07
N PRO A 66 -3.82 13.12 17.83
CA PRO A 66 -5.12 12.90 18.42
C PRO A 66 -5.83 11.70 17.77
N SER A 67 -6.69 11.04 18.55
CA SER A 67 -7.63 10.02 18.08
C SER A 67 -7.03 8.93 17.14
N PRO A 68 -6.05 8.12 17.59
CA PRO A 68 -5.41 7.07 16.79
C PRO A 68 -6.37 6.16 16.01
N ALA A 69 -7.46 5.73 16.63
CA ALA A 69 -8.47 4.88 16.00
C ALA A 69 -9.18 5.55 14.81
N ALA A 70 -9.43 6.87 14.90
CA ALA A 70 -10.05 7.63 13.82
C ALA A 70 -9.06 7.82 12.66
N LEU A 71 -7.79 8.10 12.96
CA LEU A 71 -6.73 8.21 11.94
C LEU A 71 -6.57 6.90 11.16
N VAL A 72 -6.48 5.75 11.85
CA VAL A 72 -6.43 4.43 11.21
C VAL A 72 -7.68 4.19 10.35
N THR A 73 -8.86 4.59 10.83
CA THR A 73 -10.08 4.42 10.03
C THR A 73 -10.05 5.27 8.76
N LEU A 74 -9.66 6.54 8.88
CA LEU A 74 -9.54 7.48 7.75
C LEU A 74 -8.53 6.96 6.73
N THR A 75 -7.36 6.53 7.18
CA THR A 75 -6.34 6.03 6.27
C THR A 75 -6.77 4.78 5.52
N GLY A 76 -7.47 3.84 6.18
CA GLY A 76 -8.01 2.67 5.51
C GLY A 76 -9.04 3.02 4.43
N ILE A 77 -9.88 4.04 4.65
CA ILE A 77 -10.83 4.53 3.64
C ILE A 77 -10.07 5.13 2.45
N LEU A 78 -9.04 5.95 2.71
CA LEU A 78 -8.23 6.57 1.66
C LEU A 78 -7.46 5.53 0.84
N GLU A 79 -6.95 4.47 1.46
CA GLU A 79 -6.31 3.35 0.76
C GLU A 79 -7.29 2.63 -0.17
N PHE A 80 -8.51 2.32 0.29
CA PHE A 80 -9.53 1.72 -0.57
C PHE A 80 -9.94 2.64 -1.73
N ALA A 81 -10.15 3.93 -1.45
CA ALA A 81 -10.50 4.91 -2.48
C ALA A 81 -9.38 5.05 -3.52
N GLY A 82 -8.13 5.10 -3.08
CA GLY A 82 -6.96 5.12 -3.97
C GLY A 82 -6.84 3.83 -4.78
N ALA A 83 -7.01 2.67 -4.16
CA ALA A 83 -6.97 1.38 -4.85
C ALA A 83 -8.03 1.28 -5.96
N ALA A 84 -9.27 1.71 -5.68
CA ALA A 84 -10.32 1.81 -6.69
C ALA A 84 -9.96 2.82 -7.79
N GLY A 85 -9.42 3.98 -7.41
CA GLY A 85 -8.97 5.01 -8.34
C GLY A 85 -7.83 4.55 -9.27
N LEU A 86 -6.96 3.64 -8.81
CA LEU A 86 -5.92 3.03 -9.64
C LEU A 86 -6.50 2.15 -10.75
N LEU A 87 -7.68 1.55 -10.55
CA LEU A 87 -8.30 0.67 -11.55
C LEU A 87 -9.00 1.44 -12.68
N ILE A 88 -9.34 2.70 -12.45
CA ILE A 88 -10.03 3.57 -13.41
C ILE A 88 -8.96 4.41 -14.15
N PRO A 89 -8.68 4.18 -15.45
CA PRO A 89 -7.53 4.80 -16.14
C PRO A 89 -7.48 6.33 -16.05
N PRO A 90 -8.58 7.08 -16.21
CA PRO A 90 -8.56 8.54 -16.07
C PRO A 90 -8.18 9.05 -14.67
N THR A 91 -8.42 8.27 -13.62
CA THR A 91 -8.15 8.68 -12.23
C THR A 91 -6.85 8.11 -11.67
N ALA A 92 -6.23 7.15 -12.38
CA ALA A 92 -5.07 6.43 -11.88
C ALA A 92 -3.89 7.34 -11.51
N PRO A 93 -3.54 8.39 -12.30
CA PRO A 93 -2.43 9.27 -11.93
C PRO A 93 -2.68 10.05 -10.64
N THR A 94 -3.91 10.56 -10.47
CA THR A 94 -4.33 11.27 -9.26
C THR A 94 -4.37 10.32 -8.06
N ALA A 95 -4.94 9.13 -8.22
CA ALA A 95 -5.01 8.12 -7.17
C ALA A 95 -3.61 7.70 -6.71
N ALA A 96 -2.69 7.45 -7.65
CA ALA A 96 -1.31 7.10 -7.36
C ALA A 96 -0.58 8.22 -6.61
N THR A 97 -0.79 9.49 -7.01
CA THR A 97 -0.25 10.66 -6.30
C THR A 97 -0.78 10.74 -4.87
N CYS A 98 -2.10 10.60 -4.67
CA CYS A 98 -2.72 10.62 -3.35
C CYS A 98 -2.21 9.47 -2.45
N LEU A 99 -2.06 8.26 -3.00
CA LEU A 99 -1.51 7.11 -2.29
C LEU A 99 -0.04 7.31 -1.92
N ALA A 100 0.76 7.92 -2.80
CA ALA A 100 2.15 8.28 -2.48
C ALA A 100 2.23 9.27 -1.31
N LEU A 101 1.39 10.32 -1.33
CA LEU A 101 1.31 11.28 -0.23
C LEU A 101 0.83 10.62 1.08
N LEU A 102 -0.12 9.71 1.00
CA LEU A 102 -0.61 8.94 2.14
C LEU A 102 0.51 8.09 2.76
N LEU A 103 1.25 7.36 1.92
CA LEU A 103 2.41 6.57 2.33
C LEU A 103 3.46 7.44 3.05
N LEU A 104 3.80 8.62 2.49
CA LEU A 104 4.72 9.57 3.13
C LEU A 104 4.20 10.03 4.49
N THR A 105 2.90 10.33 4.57
CA THR A 105 2.24 10.80 5.80
C THR A 105 2.22 9.73 6.90
N MET A 106 2.09 8.45 6.54
CA MET A 106 2.10 7.33 7.48
C MET A 106 3.51 6.91 7.94
N PHE A 107 4.55 7.24 7.17
CA PHE A 107 5.90 6.76 7.44
C PHE A 107 6.42 7.08 8.86
N PRO A 108 6.14 8.24 9.47
CA PRO A 108 6.48 8.50 10.88
C PRO A 108 5.91 7.47 11.87
N ALA A 109 4.69 6.97 11.64
CA ALA A 109 4.09 5.91 12.46
C ALA A 109 4.85 4.58 12.28
N ASN A 110 5.31 4.28 11.06
CA ASN A 110 6.15 3.11 10.80
C ASN A 110 7.52 3.19 11.51
N ILE A 111 8.13 4.37 11.57
CA ILE A 111 9.36 4.63 12.34
C ILE A 111 9.09 4.47 13.85
N HIS A 112 8.01 5.06 14.35
CA HIS A 112 7.64 4.98 15.76
C HIS A 112 7.48 3.52 16.20
N ALA A 113 6.70 2.74 15.45
CA ALA A 113 6.48 1.33 15.72
C ALA A 113 7.78 0.50 15.70
N ALA A 114 8.67 0.76 14.74
CA ALA A 114 9.95 0.07 14.63
C ALA A 114 10.88 0.37 15.82
N ARG A 115 10.84 1.60 16.35
CA ARG A 115 11.64 2.01 17.52
C ARG A 115 11.05 1.54 18.84
N ALA A 116 9.72 1.58 18.96
CA ALA A 116 9.00 1.22 20.18
C ALA A 116 8.86 -0.31 20.38
N GLN A 117 9.27 -1.12 19.40
CA GLN A 117 9.12 -2.59 19.40
C GLN A 117 7.66 -3.05 19.63
N THR A 118 6.69 -2.20 19.30
CA THR A 118 5.27 -2.45 19.55
C THR A 118 4.68 -3.41 18.53
N GLY A 119 4.39 -4.65 18.97
CA GLY A 119 3.27 -5.51 18.57
C GLY A 119 3.12 -6.03 17.13
N MET A 120 3.52 -5.28 16.09
CA MET A 120 3.41 -5.68 14.68
C MET A 120 4.77 -5.88 14.02
N HIS A 121 5.38 -7.03 14.33
CA HIS A 121 6.47 -7.70 13.59
C HIS A 121 7.85 -7.02 13.51
N HIS A 122 8.84 -7.81 13.97
CA HIS A 122 10.21 -8.17 13.51
C HIS A 122 10.80 -7.63 12.19
N THR A 123 10.19 -6.64 11.54
CA THR A 123 10.72 -6.03 10.32
C THR A 123 11.66 -4.92 10.74
N THR A 124 12.94 -5.08 10.46
CA THR A 124 13.93 -4.07 10.79
C THR A 124 13.61 -2.77 10.06
N LEU A 125 13.92 -1.62 10.68
CA LEU A 125 13.69 -0.31 10.08
C LEU A 125 14.26 -0.19 8.65
N PRO A 126 15.47 -0.69 8.33
CA PRO A 126 15.98 -0.66 6.96
C PRO A 126 15.08 -1.37 5.95
N LEU A 127 14.55 -2.55 6.31
CA LEU A 127 13.68 -3.31 5.41
C LEU A 127 12.33 -2.62 5.20
N ARG A 128 11.78 -1.98 6.25
CA ARG A 128 10.59 -1.13 6.10
C ARG A 128 10.84 0.07 5.20
N THR A 129 12.00 0.73 5.34
CA THR A 129 12.37 1.85 4.47
C THR A 129 12.52 1.40 3.01
N LEU A 130 13.04 0.19 2.78
CA LEU A 130 13.15 -0.37 1.44
C LEU A 130 11.77 -0.66 0.83
N GLU A 131 10.89 -1.35 1.57
CA GLU A 131 9.50 -1.60 1.14
C GLU A 131 8.79 -0.27 0.83
N GLN A 132 8.90 0.72 1.72
CA GLN A 132 8.31 2.05 1.55
C GLN A 132 8.81 2.74 0.28
N THR A 133 10.12 2.73 0.05
CA THR A 133 10.74 3.36 -1.14
C THR A 133 10.25 2.70 -2.41
N LEU A 134 10.15 1.37 -2.43
CA LEU A 134 9.60 0.62 -3.55
C LEU A 134 8.15 1.01 -3.85
N TYR A 135 7.28 1.05 -2.83
CA TYR A 135 5.87 1.41 -3.02
C TYR A 135 5.71 2.85 -3.52
N LEU A 136 6.50 3.78 -2.98
CA LEU A 136 6.52 5.18 -3.43
C LEU A 136 6.97 5.29 -4.88
N ALA A 137 8.06 4.60 -5.26
CA ALA A 137 8.56 4.61 -6.63
C ALA A 137 7.49 4.11 -7.61
N LEU A 138 6.80 3.01 -7.28
CA LEU A 138 5.74 2.47 -8.13
C LEU A 138 4.53 3.41 -8.22
N CYS A 139 4.15 4.08 -7.13
CA CYS A 139 3.10 5.10 -7.16
C CYS A 139 3.49 6.28 -8.05
N ILE A 140 4.72 6.78 -7.93
CA ILE A 140 5.23 7.89 -8.76
C ILE A 140 5.27 7.48 -10.23
N LEU A 141 5.77 6.27 -10.54
CA LEU A 141 5.79 5.75 -11.91
C LEU A 141 4.38 5.59 -12.50
N THR A 142 3.38 5.31 -11.66
CA THR A 142 1.97 5.21 -12.09
C THR A 142 1.32 6.60 -12.24
N ALA A 143 1.92 7.64 -11.66
CA ALA A 143 1.44 9.02 -11.71
C ALA A 143 1.95 9.81 -12.93
N LEU A 144 2.98 9.32 -13.61
CA LEU A 144 3.58 9.92 -14.80
C LEU A 144 2.97 9.33 -16.08
#